data_AF-A0A067GBP2-F1
#
_entry.id   AF-A0A067GBP2-F1
#
_cell.length_a   1.000
_cell.length_b   1.000
_cell.length_c   1.000
_cell.angle_alpha   90.00
_cell.angle_beta   90.00
_cell.angle_gamma   90.00
#
_symmetry.space_group_name_H-M   'P 1'
#
loop_
_entity.id
_entity.type
_entity.pdbx_description
1 polymer ?
#
loop_
_entity_poly.entity_id
_entity_poly.type
_entity_poly.pdbx_seq_one_letter_code
_entity_poly.pdbx_strand_id
1 'polypeptide(L)'
;MLEHMNKLLKVPGSKLLFGGEELKNHSIPSIYGALKPTAVFVPLEEILKDGNYELVTREIFGPFQIVTEYKQDQLPLVLNALERMHAHLTAAVVSNDPLFLQEVIGNTVNGTTYAGLRARTTGAPQNHWFGPSGDPRGAGIGTPEAIKLVWSSHREIIYDYGPVPGNWEIPPST
;
A
#
# COMPACT_ATOMS: atom_id res chain seq x y z
N MET A 1 -17.28 4.63 -12.33
CA MET A 1 -17.26 5.29 -11.01
C MET A 1 -18.66 5.47 -10.41
N LEU A 2 -19.60 6.13 -11.09
CA LEU A 2 -20.98 6.29 -10.59
C LEU A 2 -21.69 4.95 -10.35
N GLU A 3 -21.52 3.97 -11.24
CA GLU A 3 -22.07 2.63 -11.03
C GLU A 3 -21.51 1.97 -9.76
N HIS A 4 -20.21 2.15 -9.49
CA HIS A 4 -19.56 1.63 -8.30
C HIS A 4 -20.10 2.29 -7.03
N MET A 5 -20.23 3.63 -7.03
CA MET A 5 -20.90 4.38 -5.97
C MET A 5 -22.31 3.85 -5.70
N ASN A 6 -23.12 3.63 -6.75
CA ASN A 6 -24.48 3.12 -6.60
C ASN A 6 -24.54 1.71 -6.03
N LYS A 7 -23.52 0.87 -6.26
CA LYS A 7 -23.40 -0.44 -5.60
C LYS A 7 -23.04 -0.28 -4.13
N LEU A 8 -22.10 0.61 -3.80
CA LEU A 8 -21.72 0.90 -2.41
C LEU A 8 -22.89 1.46 -1.60
N LEU A 9 -23.70 2.34 -2.20
CA LEU A 9 -24.90 2.92 -1.55
C LEU A 9 -26.01 1.91 -1.25
N LYS A 10 -25.88 0.66 -1.71
CA LYS A 10 -26.78 -0.45 -1.31
C LYS A 10 -26.31 -1.16 -0.05
N VAL A 11 -25.07 -0.93 0.39
CA VAL A 11 -24.55 -1.50 1.64
C VAL A 11 -25.29 -0.85 2.81
N PRO A 12 -25.80 -1.61 3.80
CA PRO A 12 -26.51 -1.05 4.94
C PRO A 12 -25.69 0.03 5.67
N GLY A 13 -26.33 1.15 6.02
CA GLY A 13 -25.67 2.26 6.72
C GLY A 13 -24.69 3.09 5.88
N SER A 14 -24.47 2.75 4.60
CA SER A 14 -23.67 3.56 3.70
C SER A 14 -24.36 4.86 3.32
N LYS A 15 -23.57 5.90 3.02
CA LYS A 15 -24.08 7.21 2.59
C LYS A 15 -23.07 7.97 1.76
N LEU A 16 -23.56 8.79 0.83
CA LEU A 16 -22.72 9.75 0.11
C LEU A 16 -22.38 10.91 1.04
N LEU A 17 -21.09 11.19 1.25
CA LEU A 17 -20.65 12.33 2.04
C LEU A 17 -20.60 13.61 1.20
N PHE A 18 -20.02 13.51 0.01
CA PHE A 18 -19.97 14.58 -0.99
C PHE A 18 -19.64 14.01 -2.38
N GLY A 19 -19.86 14.82 -3.42
CA GLY A 19 -19.57 14.45 -4.80
C GLY A 19 -20.70 13.65 -5.43
N GLY A 20 -20.38 12.56 -6.12
CA GLY A 20 -21.36 11.68 -6.78
C GLY A 20 -21.98 12.26 -8.05
N GLU A 21 -21.36 13.28 -8.63
CA GLU A 21 -21.84 13.98 -9.81
C GLU A 21 -20.73 14.13 -10.85
N GLU A 22 -21.14 14.18 -12.11
CA GLU A 22 -20.26 14.55 -13.21
C GLU A 22 -19.88 16.04 -13.13
N LEU A 23 -18.70 16.36 -13.65
CA LEU A 23 -18.30 17.74 -13.88
C LEU A 23 -19.20 18.35 -14.97
N LYS A 24 -19.41 19.65 -14.90
CA LYS A 24 -20.20 20.41 -15.87
C LYS A 24 -19.29 21.39 -16.61
N ASN A 25 -19.73 21.87 -17.77
CA ASN A 25 -19.06 22.91 -18.55
C ASN A 25 -17.60 22.58 -18.92
N HIS A 26 -17.36 21.36 -19.45
CA HIS A 26 -16.05 20.94 -19.93
C HIS A 26 -16.13 20.35 -21.34
N SER A 27 -14.97 20.24 -21.99
CA SER A 27 -14.81 19.59 -23.31
C SER A 27 -14.05 18.26 -23.23
N ILE A 28 -13.97 17.64 -22.05
CA ILE A 28 -13.33 16.33 -21.85
C ILE A 28 -14.08 15.26 -22.68
N PRO A 29 -13.37 14.48 -23.52
CA PRO A 29 -13.96 13.37 -24.27
C PRO A 29 -14.65 12.33 -23.39
N SER A 30 -15.78 11.77 -23.84
CA SER A 30 -16.59 10.80 -23.08
C SER A 30 -15.89 9.48 -22.74
N ILE A 31 -14.79 9.15 -23.44
CA ILE A 31 -13.93 8.01 -23.11
C ILE A 31 -13.17 8.20 -21.79
N TYR A 32 -13.05 9.43 -21.30
CA TYR A 32 -12.40 9.77 -20.04
C TYR A 32 -13.44 10.14 -18.98
N GLY A 33 -13.24 9.68 -17.75
CA GLY A 33 -14.10 10.05 -16.63
C GLY A 33 -13.93 11.53 -16.26
N ALA A 34 -15.05 12.24 -16.09
CA ALA A 34 -15.08 13.64 -15.66
C ALA A 34 -16.03 13.80 -14.47
N LEU A 35 -15.54 13.54 -13.26
CA LEU A 35 -16.35 13.48 -12.05
C LEU A 35 -15.80 14.37 -10.94
N LYS A 36 -16.70 14.93 -10.11
CA LYS A 36 -16.30 15.65 -8.89
C LYS A 36 -15.60 14.69 -7.90
N PRO A 37 -14.69 15.21 -7.05
CA PRO A 37 -14.21 14.46 -5.89
C PRO A 37 -15.37 13.88 -5.10
N THR A 38 -15.32 12.58 -4.84
CA THR A 38 -16.44 11.82 -4.28
C THR A 38 -15.96 11.01 -3.07
N ALA A 39 -16.72 11.04 -1.99
CA ALA A 39 -16.49 10.21 -0.82
C ALA A 39 -17.78 9.50 -0.39
N VAL A 40 -17.69 8.19 -0.20
CA VAL A 40 -18.80 7.36 0.30
C VAL A 40 -18.41 6.80 1.66
N PHE A 41 -19.27 7.02 2.65
CA PHE A 41 -19.14 6.38 3.96
C PHE A 41 -19.68 4.96 3.90
N VAL A 42 -18.94 4.00 4.47
CA VAL A 42 -19.39 2.62 4.67
C VAL A 42 -19.01 2.19 6.10
N PRO A 43 -19.93 1.67 6.93
CA PRO A 43 -19.61 1.21 8.28
C PRO A 43 -18.54 0.11 8.28
N LEU A 44 -17.55 0.17 9.18
CA LEU A 44 -16.41 -0.76 9.21
C LEU A 44 -16.84 -2.24 9.28
N GLU A 45 -17.85 -2.53 10.09
CA GLU A 45 -18.40 -3.88 10.23
C GLU A 45 -19.04 -4.39 8.93
N GLU A 46 -19.63 -3.50 8.13
CA GLU A 46 -20.19 -3.86 6.83
C GLU A 46 -19.09 -4.05 5.77
N ILE A 47 -17.98 -3.31 5.84
CA ILE A 47 -16.81 -3.50 4.98
C ILE A 47 -16.25 -4.92 5.15
N LEU A 48 -16.18 -5.41 6.38
CA LEU A 48 -15.57 -6.70 6.70
C LEU A 48 -16.41 -7.92 6.29
N LYS A 49 -17.68 -7.74 5.90
CA LYS A 49 -18.53 -8.85 5.45
C LYS A 49 -18.10 -9.35 4.06
N ASP A 50 -18.23 -10.66 3.86
CA ASP A 50 -17.94 -11.30 2.58
C ASP A 50 -18.86 -10.76 1.48
N GLY A 51 -18.29 -10.47 0.30
CA GLY A 51 -19.00 -9.87 -0.83
C GLY A 51 -19.05 -8.33 -0.81
N ASN A 52 -19.03 -7.71 0.37
CA ASN A 52 -18.84 -6.26 0.51
C ASN A 52 -17.36 -5.89 0.45
N TYR A 53 -16.50 -6.71 1.06
CA TYR A 53 -15.07 -6.41 1.19
C TYR A 53 -14.41 -6.16 -0.17
N GLU A 54 -14.63 -7.04 -1.15
CA GLU A 54 -14.08 -6.91 -2.51
C GLU A 54 -14.67 -5.72 -3.25
N LEU A 55 -15.95 -5.40 -3.01
CA LEU A 55 -16.58 -4.21 -3.57
C LEU A 55 -15.96 -2.94 -2.97
N VAL A 56 -15.77 -2.88 -1.66
CA VAL A 56 -15.27 -1.69 -0.96
C VAL A 56 -13.78 -1.45 -1.23
N THR A 57 -12.98 -2.51 -1.28
CA THR A 57 -11.52 -2.43 -1.45
C THR A 57 -11.07 -2.41 -2.91
N ARG A 58 -12.00 -2.47 -3.86
CA ARG A 58 -11.69 -2.34 -5.29
C ARG A 58 -11.06 -0.98 -5.58
N GLU A 59 -9.87 -1.00 -6.17
CA GLU A 59 -9.22 0.21 -6.63
C GLU A 59 -10.08 0.93 -7.70
N ILE A 60 -10.36 2.20 -7.43
CA ILE A 60 -10.97 3.14 -8.38
C ILE A 60 -9.93 4.19 -8.70
N PHE A 61 -9.32 4.09 -9.87
CA PHE A 61 -8.27 5.00 -10.33
C PHE A 61 -8.87 6.34 -10.82
N GLY A 62 -9.43 7.11 -9.89
CA GLY A 62 -10.12 8.37 -10.12
C GLY A 62 -10.38 9.12 -8.80
N PRO A 63 -11.08 10.27 -8.82
CA PRO A 63 -11.27 11.11 -7.64
C PRO A 63 -12.38 10.56 -6.73
N PHE A 64 -12.15 9.39 -6.15
CA PHE A 64 -13.10 8.62 -5.34
C PHE A 64 -12.42 8.02 -4.12
N GLN A 65 -13.08 8.04 -2.96
CA GLN A 65 -12.59 7.39 -1.76
C GLN A 65 -13.72 6.80 -0.91
N ILE A 66 -13.37 5.79 -0.11
CA ILE A 66 -14.21 5.27 0.96
C ILE A 66 -13.80 5.91 2.27
N VAL A 67 -14.78 6.25 3.10
CA VAL A 67 -14.58 6.71 4.47
C VAL A 67 -15.27 5.73 5.41
N THR A 68 -14.65 5.45 6.55
CA THR A 68 -15.26 4.67 7.63
C THR A 68 -14.88 5.28 8.97
N GLU A 69 -15.48 4.77 10.04
CA GLU A 69 -15.16 5.15 11.41
C GLU A 69 -14.95 3.89 12.25
N TYR A 70 -14.14 4.00 13.30
CA TYR A 70 -13.88 2.94 14.25
C TYR A 70 -13.80 3.52 15.65
N LYS A 71 -14.25 2.75 16.65
CA LYS A 71 -14.11 3.09 18.07
C LYS A 71 -12.75 2.66 18.61
N GLN A 72 -12.41 3.13 19.81
CA GLN A 72 -11.15 2.80 20.51
C GLN A 72 -10.87 1.28 20.55
N ASP A 73 -11.90 0.47 20.79
CA ASP A 73 -11.84 -0.99 20.90
C ASP A 73 -11.92 -1.72 19.55
N GLN A 74 -12.09 -0.99 18.45
CA GLN A 74 -12.24 -1.56 17.11
C GLN A 74 -10.97 -1.46 16.25
N LEU A 75 -9.83 -1.03 16.81
CA LEU A 75 -8.55 -1.07 16.10
C LEU A 75 -8.23 -2.46 15.51
N PRO A 76 -8.49 -3.59 16.19
CA PRO A 76 -8.27 -4.92 15.60
C PRO A 76 -9.07 -5.17 14.32
N LEU A 77 -10.27 -4.59 14.19
CA LEU A 77 -11.09 -4.71 12.98
C LEU A 77 -10.48 -3.92 11.81
N VAL A 78 -9.89 -2.75 12.10
CA VAL A 78 -9.16 -1.96 11.10
C VAL A 78 -7.93 -2.72 10.63
N LEU A 79 -7.14 -3.27 11.54
CA LEU A 79 -5.95 -4.07 11.19
C LEU A 79 -6.32 -5.30 10.35
N ASN A 80 -7.41 -6.01 10.71
CA ASN A 80 -7.94 -7.11 9.90
C ASN A 80 -8.32 -6.65 8.48
N ALA A 81 -8.99 -5.50 8.36
CA ALA A 81 -9.36 -4.94 7.06
C ALA A 81 -8.12 -4.60 6.20
N LEU A 82 -7.03 -4.13 6.81
CA LEU A 82 -5.79 -3.80 6.11
C LEU A 82 -5.01 -5.05 5.70
N GLU A 83 -4.94 -6.06 6.57
CA GLU A 83 -4.26 -7.34 6.31
C GLU A 83 -4.91 -8.12 5.16
N ARG A 84 -6.23 -8.05 5.02
CA ARG A 84 -6.98 -8.73 3.94
C ARG A 84 -6.75 -8.13 2.55
N MET A 85 -6.15 -6.94 2.43
CA MET A 85 -5.91 -6.30 1.14
C MET A 85 -4.85 -7.08 0.35
N HIS A 86 -4.96 -7.09 -0.98
CA HIS A 86 -3.98 -7.76 -1.83
C HIS A 86 -2.82 -6.86 -2.28
N ALA A 87 -2.95 -5.54 -2.09
CA ALA A 87 -1.98 -4.55 -2.56
C ALA A 87 -1.45 -3.72 -1.38
N HIS A 88 -0.12 -3.66 -1.25
CA HIS A 88 0.57 -3.07 -0.10
C HIS A 88 1.56 -1.99 -0.54
N LEU A 89 1.08 -0.96 -1.26
CA LEU A 89 1.92 0.10 -1.82
C LEU A 89 2.22 1.21 -0.81
N THR A 90 1.27 2.12 -0.56
CA THR A 90 1.44 3.23 0.40
C THR A 90 0.41 3.22 1.50
N ALA A 91 0.76 3.75 2.67
CA ALA A 91 -0.17 3.96 3.79
C ALA A 91 0.20 5.21 4.60
N ALA A 92 -0.74 5.70 5.40
CA ALA A 92 -0.54 6.81 6.32
C ALA A 92 -1.19 6.53 7.68
N VAL A 93 -0.43 6.68 8.76
CA VAL A 93 -0.93 6.59 10.14
C VAL A 93 -0.81 7.97 10.78
N VAL A 94 -1.94 8.69 10.84
CA VAL A 94 -1.99 10.07 11.35
C VAL A 94 -2.20 10.07 12.86
N SER A 95 -1.09 10.02 13.61
CA SER A 95 -1.07 10.10 15.08
C SER A 95 0.29 10.64 15.55
N ASN A 96 0.37 11.18 16.77
CA ASN A 96 1.63 11.45 17.48
C ASN A 96 1.85 10.51 18.68
N ASP A 97 0.95 9.57 18.94
CA ASP A 97 1.11 8.59 20.01
C ASP A 97 2.07 7.49 19.54
N PRO A 98 3.28 7.37 20.13
CA PRO A 98 4.27 6.40 19.70
C PRO A 98 3.81 4.94 19.92
N LEU A 99 2.98 4.66 20.94
CA LEU A 99 2.49 3.30 21.20
C LEU A 99 1.49 2.88 20.12
N PHE A 100 0.55 3.78 19.79
CA PHE A 100 -0.39 3.55 18.69
C PHE A 100 0.34 3.41 17.35
N LEU A 101 1.31 4.28 17.06
CA LEU A 101 2.11 4.19 15.84
C LEU A 101 2.84 2.86 15.73
N GLN A 102 3.48 2.40 16.81
CA GLN A 102 4.17 1.11 16.83
C GLN A 102 3.20 -0.06 16.65
N GLU A 103 2.03 -0.03 17.28
CA GLU A 103 1.01 -1.06 17.15
C GLU A 103 0.52 -1.19 15.69
N VAL A 104 0.20 -0.08 15.03
CA VAL A 104 -0.29 -0.10 13.65
C VAL A 104 0.83 -0.47 12.67
N ILE A 105 2.02 0.12 12.80
CA ILE A 105 3.15 -0.16 11.89
C ILE A 105 3.62 -1.61 12.04
N GLY A 106 3.63 -2.14 13.27
CA GLY A 106 4.03 -3.52 13.54
C GLY A 106 3.06 -4.59 13.00
N ASN A 107 1.83 -4.21 12.69
CA ASN A 107 0.76 -5.11 12.22
C ASN A 107 0.26 -4.75 10.80
N THR A 108 1.03 -4.01 10.01
CA THR A 108 0.70 -3.67 8.61
C THR A 108 1.92 -3.78 7.71
N VAL A 109 1.71 -3.91 6.40
CA VAL A 109 2.76 -4.36 5.46
C VAL A 109 3.04 -3.41 4.29
N ASN A 110 2.37 -2.25 4.19
CA ASN A 110 2.56 -1.33 3.06
C ASN A 110 4.02 -0.86 2.94
N GLY A 111 4.61 -1.02 1.74
CA GLY A 111 6.04 -0.82 1.52
C GLY A 111 6.53 0.63 1.68
N THR A 112 5.62 1.60 1.55
CA THR A 112 5.90 3.03 1.82
C THR A 112 4.85 3.62 2.76
N THR A 113 5.10 3.49 4.07
CA THR A 113 4.18 3.98 5.11
C THR A 113 4.69 5.26 5.75
N TYR A 114 3.85 6.29 5.80
CA TYR A 114 4.14 7.53 6.53
C TYR A 114 3.46 7.51 7.88
N ALA A 115 4.18 7.88 8.94
CA ALA A 115 3.66 7.91 10.31
C ALA A 115 3.93 9.28 10.95
N GLY A 116 2.93 9.81 11.67
CA GLY A 116 3.00 11.12 12.32
C GLY A 116 1.78 12.00 12.02
N LEU A 117 1.62 13.11 12.74
CA LEU A 117 0.50 14.06 12.53
C LEU A 117 0.43 14.66 11.11
N ARG A 118 1.53 14.58 10.35
CA ARG A 118 1.63 15.08 8.97
C ARG A 118 1.79 13.95 7.95
N ALA A 119 1.44 12.72 8.33
CA ALA A 119 1.48 11.58 7.43
C ALA A 119 0.56 11.80 6.21
N ARG A 120 0.95 11.21 5.09
CA ARG A 120 0.28 11.32 3.78
C ARG A 120 0.49 10.02 3.00
N THR A 121 -0.28 9.77 1.94
CA THR A 121 -0.16 8.54 1.13
C THR A 121 0.49 8.76 -0.24
N THR A 122 0.71 10.01 -0.63
CA THR A 122 1.23 10.40 -1.95
C THR A 122 2.47 11.29 -1.86
N GLY A 123 3.19 11.45 -2.97
CA GLY A 123 4.34 12.36 -3.05
C GLY A 123 5.56 11.88 -2.28
N ALA A 124 5.96 10.62 -2.51
CA ALA A 124 7.28 10.12 -2.13
C ALA A 124 8.35 10.77 -3.02
N PRO A 125 9.29 11.57 -2.48
CA PRO A 125 10.38 12.13 -3.26
C PRO A 125 11.53 11.12 -3.39
N GLN A 126 12.51 11.44 -4.24
CA GLN A 126 13.64 10.57 -4.56
C GLN A 126 14.58 10.28 -3.38
N ASN A 127 14.49 11.02 -2.28
CA ASN A 127 15.38 10.89 -1.13
C ASN A 127 15.03 9.72 -0.21
N HIS A 128 13.94 8.99 -0.48
CA HIS A 128 13.62 7.74 0.21
C HIS A 128 12.93 6.76 -0.75
N TRP A 129 12.77 5.52 -0.29
CA TRP A 129 12.13 4.44 -1.05
C TRP A 129 10.67 4.78 -1.41
N PHE A 130 10.27 4.40 -2.62
CA PHE A 130 8.87 4.22 -3.01
C PHE A 130 8.72 2.87 -3.70
N GLY A 131 7.77 2.07 -3.24
CA GLY A 131 7.52 0.73 -3.76
C GLY A 131 6.69 -0.10 -2.78
N PRO A 132 6.13 -1.23 -3.23
CA PRO A 132 5.37 -2.14 -2.39
C PRO A 132 6.29 -2.98 -1.49
N SER A 133 5.67 -3.73 -0.58
CA SER A 133 6.31 -4.80 0.20
C SER A 133 5.42 -6.05 0.19
N GLY A 134 5.89 -7.16 0.76
CA GLY A 134 5.16 -8.44 0.77
C GLY A 134 5.20 -9.21 -0.55
N ASP A 135 5.92 -8.73 -1.57
CA ASP A 135 6.12 -9.41 -2.85
C ASP A 135 7.61 -9.48 -3.20
N PRO A 136 8.20 -10.67 -3.43
CA PRO A 136 9.62 -10.80 -3.83
C PRO A 136 9.94 -10.14 -5.18
N ARG A 137 8.92 -9.79 -5.97
CA ARG A 137 9.03 -9.07 -7.25
C ARG A 137 8.83 -7.55 -7.08
N GLY A 138 8.58 -7.08 -5.85
CA GLY A 138 8.32 -5.68 -5.56
C GLY A 138 9.47 -4.79 -5.99
N ALA A 139 9.19 -3.85 -6.89
CA ALA A 139 10.19 -2.89 -7.38
C ALA A 139 10.24 -1.65 -6.48
N GLY A 140 11.44 -1.15 -6.24
CA GLY A 140 11.67 0.19 -5.71
C GLY A 140 11.98 1.20 -6.80
N ILE A 141 11.92 2.48 -6.47
CA ILE A 141 12.39 3.57 -7.35
C ILE A 141 13.05 4.71 -6.57
N GLY A 142 13.95 5.44 -7.22
CA GLY A 142 14.54 6.69 -6.71
C GLY A 142 15.87 6.53 -5.96
N THR A 143 15.93 5.64 -4.97
CA THR A 143 17.10 5.50 -4.09
C THR A 143 18.23 4.65 -4.68
N PRO A 144 19.48 4.78 -4.19
CA PRO A 144 20.57 3.87 -4.56
C PRO A 144 20.23 2.39 -4.32
N GLU A 145 19.52 2.08 -3.24
CA GLU A 145 19.07 0.73 -2.89
C GLU A 145 18.07 0.19 -3.90
N ALA A 146 17.10 1.00 -4.30
CA ALA A 146 16.14 0.63 -5.34
C ALA A 146 16.84 0.32 -6.67
N ILE A 147 17.84 1.13 -7.06
CA ILE A 147 18.60 0.90 -8.29
C ILE A 147 19.39 -0.42 -8.20
N LYS A 148 20.15 -0.64 -7.12
CA LYS A 148 20.89 -1.89 -6.91
C LYS A 148 19.96 -3.11 -6.92
N LEU A 149 18.82 -3.03 -6.24
CA LEU A 149 17.86 -4.13 -6.16
C LEU A 149 17.24 -4.47 -7.53
N VAL A 150 16.76 -3.45 -8.25
CA VAL A 150 15.95 -3.66 -9.48
C VAL A 150 16.83 -3.89 -10.71
N TRP A 151 18.02 -3.27 -10.76
CA TRP A 151 18.86 -3.23 -11.96
C TRP A 151 20.22 -3.90 -11.81
N SER A 152 20.44 -4.65 -10.73
CA SER A 152 21.64 -5.48 -10.58
C SER A 152 21.29 -6.84 -10.01
N SER A 153 22.29 -7.72 -9.97
CA SER A 153 22.19 -9.00 -9.26
C SER A 153 23.51 -9.29 -8.58
N HIS A 154 23.47 -10.06 -7.50
CA HIS A 154 24.67 -10.49 -6.81
C HIS A 154 25.43 -11.53 -7.68
N ARG A 155 26.74 -11.35 -7.80
CA ARG A 155 27.66 -12.29 -8.45
C ARG A 155 28.92 -12.40 -7.60
N GLU A 156 29.06 -13.50 -6.88
CA GLU A 156 30.26 -13.81 -6.12
C GLU A 156 31.38 -14.26 -7.07
N ILE A 157 32.58 -13.70 -6.90
CA ILE A 157 33.76 -14.08 -7.70
C ILE A 157 34.89 -14.41 -6.73
N ILE A 158 35.27 -15.69 -6.68
CA ILE A 158 36.34 -16.20 -5.82
C ILE A 158 37.57 -16.38 -6.68
N TYR A 159 38.64 -15.68 -6.32
CA TYR A 159 39.94 -15.88 -6.94
C TYR A 159 40.85 -16.69 -6.02
N ASP A 160 41.40 -17.77 -6.55
CA ASP A 160 42.42 -18.58 -5.88
C ASP A 160 43.57 -18.86 -6.85
N TYR A 161 44.40 -17.84 -7.05
CA TYR A 161 45.54 -17.88 -7.98
C TYR A 161 46.82 -18.44 -7.35
N GLY A 162 46.79 -18.79 -6.05
CA GLY A 162 47.95 -19.30 -5.34
C GLY A 162 49.08 -18.27 -5.16
N PRO A 163 50.36 -18.70 -5.12
CA PRO A 163 50.82 -20.08 -5.35
C PRO A 163 50.44 -21.02 -4.21
N VAL A 164 50.45 -22.32 -4.51
CA VAL A 164 50.32 -23.36 -3.49
C VAL A 164 51.49 -23.22 -2.49
N PRO A 165 51.25 -23.21 -1.17
CA PRO A 165 52.31 -23.18 -0.18
C PRO A 165 53.31 -24.32 -0.39
N GLY A 166 54.61 -24.06 -0.26
CA GLY A 166 55.65 -25.09 -0.49
C GLY A 166 55.62 -26.27 0.48
N ASN A 167 54.88 -26.14 1.58
CA ASN A 167 54.64 -27.18 2.60
C ASN A 167 53.21 -27.76 2.53
N TRP A 168 52.45 -27.46 1.48
CA TRP A 168 51.14 -28.06 1.28
C TRP A 168 51.33 -29.55 0.92
N GLU A 169 50.76 -30.42 1.74
CA GLU A 169 50.69 -31.86 1.50
C GLU A 169 49.22 -32.27 1.38
N ILE A 170 48.97 -33.41 0.72
CA ILE A 170 47.62 -33.95 0.55
C ILE A 170 47.04 -34.25 1.94
N PRO A 171 45.92 -33.61 2.34
CA PRO A 171 45.31 -33.87 3.63
C PRO A 171 44.67 -35.28 3.68
N PRO A 172 44.53 -35.89 4.88
CA PRO A 172 43.76 -37.13 5.03
C PRO A 172 42.30 -36.89 4.59
N SER A 173 41.64 -37.94 4.10
CA SER A 173 40.23 -37.87 3.70
C SER A 173 39.37 -37.39 4.87
N THR A 174 38.56 -36.37 4.60
CA THR A 174 37.54 -35.84 5.52
C THR A 174 36.17 -36.44 5.23
#